data_AF-A0A381JBN5-F1
#
_entry.id   AF-A0A381JBN5-F1
#
_cell.length_a   1.000
_cell.length_b   1.000
_cell.length_c   1.000
_cell.angle_alpha   90.00
_cell.angle_beta   90.00
_cell.angle_gamma   90.00
#
_symmetry.space_group_name_H-M   'P 1'
#
loop_
_entity.id
_entity.type
_entity.pdbx_description
1 polymer ?
#
loop_
_entity_poly.entity_id
_entity_poly.type
_entity_poly.pdbx_seq_one_letter_code
_entity_poly.pdbx_strand_id
1 'polypeptide(L)' 'MEKDILADQIESLKNDLYKLLSTRKPTDNCVVKCSEALDKLIVRYYKYLD' A
#
# COMPACT_ATOMS: atom_id res chain seq x y z
N MET A 1 -13.41 4.63 -13.74
CA MET A 1 -13.85 3.43 -13.01
C MET A 1 -12.67 2.63 -12.45
N GLU A 2 -11.53 2.52 -13.16
CA GLU A 2 -10.33 1.83 -12.64
C GLU A 2 -9.57 2.59 -11.53
N LYS A 3 -9.63 3.92 -11.51
CA LYS A 3 -8.98 4.73 -10.46
C LYS A 3 -9.56 4.49 -9.06
N ASP A 4 -10.87 4.39 -8.92
CA ASP A 4 -11.51 4.08 -7.63
C ASP A 4 -11.05 2.74 -7.09
N ILE A 5 -10.93 1.72 -7.95
CA ILE A 5 -10.52 0.37 -7.57
C ILE A 5 -9.05 0.35 -7.11
N LEU A 6 -8.20 1.17 -7.73
CA LEU A 6 -6.80 1.34 -7.30
C LEU A 6 -6.70 2.13 -5.99
N ALA A 7 -7.49 3.20 -5.83
CA ALA A 7 -7.51 4.00 -4.61
C ALA A 7 -7.99 3.16 -3.42
N ASP A 8 -9.05 2.37 -3.58
CA ASP A 8 -9.59 1.48 -2.55
C ASP A 8 -8.58 0.39 -2.16
N GLN A 9 -7.89 -0.20 -3.14
CA GLN A 9 -6.79 -1.14 -2.86
C GLN A 9 -5.62 -0.50 -2.13
N ILE A 10 -5.22 0.72 -2.52
CA ILE A 10 -4.14 1.45 -1.83
C ILE A 10 -4.57 1.74 -0.39
N GLU A 11 -5.80 2.20 -0.17
CA GLU A 11 -6.29 2.55 1.16
C GLU A 11 -6.39 1.31 2.06
N SER A 12 -6.93 0.20 1.54
CA SER A 12 -7.00 -1.08 2.24
C SER A 12 -5.61 -1.60 2.64
N LEU A 13 -4.66 -1.56 1.71
CA LEU A 13 -3.31 -2.08 1.90
C LEU A 13 -2.46 -1.16 2.81
N LYS A 14 -2.75 0.15 2.81
CA LYS A 14 -2.21 1.12 3.77
C LYS A 14 -2.76 0.87 5.17
N ASN A 15 -4.04 0.52 5.29
CA ASN A 15 -4.66 0.18 6.57
C ASN A 15 -4.10 -1.13 7.15
N ASP A 16 -3.86 -2.12 6.28
CA ASP A 16 -3.20 -3.38 6.65
C ASP A 16 -1.75 -3.15 7.12
N LEU A 17 -1.00 -2.31 6.39
CA LEU A 17 0.32 -1.84 6.81
C LEU A 17 0.28 -1.13 8.16
N TYR A 18 -0.70 -0.27 8.39
CA TYR A 18 -0.85 0.47 9.64
C TYR A 18 -1.14 -0.48 10.81
N LYS A 19 -2.01 -1.49 10.60
CA LYS A 19 -2.25 -2.55 11.58
C LYS A 19 -1.00 -3.38 11.85
N LEU A 20 -0.26 -3.74 10.80
CA LEU A 20 1.00 -4.47 10.90
C LEU A 20 2.07 -3.66 11.63
N LEU A 21 2.18 -2.36 11.38
CA LEU A 21 3.07 -1.43 12.10
C LEU A 21 2.66 -1.26 13.56
N SER A 22 1.35 -1.36 13.85
CA SER A 22 0.83 -1.29 15.22
C SER A 22 1.06 -2.57 16.01
N THR A 23 1.26 -3.72 15.36
CA THR A 23 1.49 -5.03 16.02
C THR A 23 2.90 -5.58 15.88
N ARG A 24 3.64 -5.16 14.85
CA ARG A 24 5.00 -5.62 14.52
C ARG A 24 5.92 -4.43 14.30
N LYS A 25 7.22 -4.67 14.49
CA LYS A 25 8.23 -3.64 14.22
C LYS A 25 8.20 -3.27 12.73
N PRO A 26 8.40 -1.98 12.37
CA PRO A 26 8.52 -1.53 10.99
C PRO A 26 9.60 -2.26 10.18
N THR A 27 10.56 -2.87 10.87
CA THR A 27 11.66 -3.65 10.29
C THR A 27 11.30 -5.11 10.01
N ASP A 28 10.09 -5.54 10.37
CA ASP A 28 9.63 -6.89 10.06
C ASP A 28 9.56 -7.04 8.53
N ASN A 29 10.17 -8.10 8.01
CA ASN A 29 10.32 -8.29 6.58
C ASN A 29 8.95 -8.34 5.86
N CYS A 30 7.88 -8.70 6.59
CA CYS A 30 6.50 -8.59 6.12
C CYS A 30 6.05 -7.14 5.92
N VAL A 31 6.36 -6.23 6.86
CA VAL A 31 6.02 -4.81 6.75
C VAL A 31 6.76 -4.18 5.58
N VAL A 32 8.05 -4.49 5.41
CA VAL A 32 8.87 -3.98 4.30
C VAL A 32 8.30 -4.42 2.95
N LYS A 33 7.98 -5.71 2.79
CA LYS A 33 7.37 -6.22 1.55
C LYS A 33 5.99 -5.62 1.28
N CYS A 34 5.17 -5.43 2.31
CA CYS A 34 3.89 -4.74 2.16
C CYS A 34 4.08 -3.28 1.76
N SER A 35 5.04 -2.57 2.35
CA SER A 35 5.38 -1.19 1.97
C SER A 35 5.83 -1.11 0.51
N GLU A 36 6.72 -1.99 0.06
CA GLU A 36 7.14 -2.02 -1.35
C GLU A 36 5.99 -2.34 -2.32
N ALA A 37 5.05 -3.21 -1.92
CA ALA A 37 3.87 -3.52 -2.71
C ALA A 37 2.93 -2.32 -2.81
N LEU A 38 2.72 -1.60 -1.69
CA LEU A 38 1.94 -0.38 -1.65
C LEU A 38 2.57 0.71 -2.52
N ASP A 39 3.89 0.89 -2.42
CA ASP A 39 4.63 1.89 -3.17
C ASP A 39 4.50 1.66 -4.69
N LYS A 40 4.63 0.40 -5.14
CA LYS A 40 4.39 0.02 -6.54
C LYS A 40 2.97 0.31 -7.01
N LEU A 41 1.96 0.07 -6.16
CA LEU A 41 0.57 0.36 -6.48
C LEU A 41 0.32 1.87 -6.57
N ILE A 42 0.88 2.66 -5.65
CA ILE A 42 0.80 4.13 -5.66
C ILE A 42 1.49 4.69 -6.90
N VAL A 43 2.69 4.21 -7.24
CA VAL A 43 3.42 4.65 -8.43
C VAL A 43 2.64 4.33 -9.69
N ARG A 44 2.02 3.14 -9.79
CA ARG A 44 1.12 2.81 -10.91
C ARG A 44 -0.08 3.75 -10.95
N TYR A 45 -0.73 3.99 -9.83
CA TYR A 45 -1.87 4.89 -9.75
C TYR A 45 -1.52 6.32 -10.17
N TYR A 46 -0.37 6.85 -9.72
CA TYR A 46 0.16 8.14 -10.13
C TYR A 46 0.49 8.18 -11.63
N LYS A 47 1.06 7.11 -12.18
CA LYS A 47 1.32 6.98 -13.62
C LYS A 47 0.05 6.94 -14.47
N TYR A 48 -1.07 6.54 -13.90
CA TYR A 48 -2.40 6.61 -14.52
C TYR A 48 -3.09 7.96 -14.31
N LEU A 49 -2.52 8.81 -13.45
CA LEU A 49 -2.99 10.16 -13.16
C LEU A 49 -2.34 11.22 -14.04
N ASP A 50 -1.11 10.97 -14.48
CA ASP A 50 -0.36 11.71 -15.51
C ASP A 50 -0.88 11.38 -16.92
#